data_AF-A0A7C4VP84-F1
#
_entry.id   AF-A0A7C4VP84-F1
#
_cell.length_a   1.000
_cell.length_b   1.000
_cell.length_c   1.000
_cell.angle_alpha   90.00
_cell.angle_beta   90.00
_cell.angle_gamma   90.00
#
_symmetry.space_group_name_H-M   'P 1'
#
loop_
_entity.id
_entity.type
_entity.pdbx_description
1 polymer ?
#
loop_
_entity_poly.entity_id
_entity_poly.type
_entity_poly.pdbx_seq_one_letter_code
_entity_poly.pdbx_strand_id
1 'polypeptide(L)'
;MSFSAALIVGIFFGFILQKVGFTRYSKIVNVYRFTDLSVLKFMLTAIVVGSVGIYLMRDLGLVNLTGSTPTYLVGNFVGALLFGAGMALAGFCPGTCFAGIGRGNLDYLIPGVLGFLTGAILFGVTYAQVFPVISAIANYGVTYMPDMFNVNHWLLIAFLALFSGYLFYILAKKGEPRPDNVKA
;
A
#
# COMPACT_ATOMS: atom_id res chain seq x y z
N MET A 1 -9.42 1.01 20.55
CA MET A 1 -9.59 -0.30 19.89
C MET A 1 -9.17 -1.39 20.86
N SER A 2 -10.03 -2.37 21.12
CA SER A 2 -9.69 -3.54 21.94
C SER A 2 -8.64 -4.40 21.22
N PHE A 3 -7.54 -4.75 21.89
CA PHE A 3 -6.42 -5.53 21.32
C PHE A 3 -6.88 -6.80 20.58
N SER A 4 -7.91 -7.47 21.10
CA SER A 4 -8.49 -8.68 20.51
C SER A 4 -9.05 -8.47 19.11
N ALA A 5 -9.68 -7.33 18.83
CA ALA A 5 -10.24 -7.04 17.51
C ALA A 5 -9.13 -6.86 16.46
N ALA A 6 -8.04 -6.19 16.81
CA ALA A 6 -6.89 -6.03 15.93
C ALA A 6 -6.22 -7.38 15.61
N LEU A 7 -6.12 -8.27 16.61
CA LEU A 7 -5.56 -9.61 16.42
C LEU A 7 -6.40 -10.46 15.46
N ILE A 8 -7.73 -10.45 15.63
CA ILE A 8 -8.64 -11.18 14.74
C ILE A 8 -8.51 -10.65 13.30
N VAL A 9 -8.58 -9.34 13.10
CA VAL A 9 -8.45 -8.73 11.76
C VAL A 9 -7.09 -9.08 11.13
N GLY A 10 -6.01 -9.05 11.92
CA GLY A 10 -4.68 -9.44 11.46
C GLY A 10 -4.60 -10.89 10.97
N ILE A 11 -5.21 -11.83 11.71
CA ILE A 11 -5.27 -13.24 11.33
C ILE A 11 -6.04 -13.41 10.01
N PHE A 12 -7.21 -12.78 9.87
CA PHE A 12 -8.00 -12.83 8.64
C PHE A 12 -7.25 -12.21 7.46
N PHE A 13 -6.59 -11.08 7.66
CA PHE A 13 -5.78 -10.43 6.64
C PHE A 13 -4.62 -11.33 6.17
N GLY A 14 -3.87 -11.92 7.10
CA GLY A 14 -2.79 -12.86 6.80
C GLY A 14 -3.28 -14.10 6.03
N PHE A 15 -4.41 -14.68 6.46
CA PHE A 15 -5.03 -15.82 5.79
C PHE A 15 -5.41 -15.50 4.34
N ILE A 16 -6.01 -14.33 4.08
CA ILE A 16 -6.35 -13.89 2.73
C ILE A 16 -5.09 -13.71 1.88
N LEU A 17 -4.05 -13.06 2.40
CA LEU A 17 -2.78 -12.88 1.67
C LEU A 17 -2.15 -14.22 1.28
N GLN A 18 -2.20 -15.21 2.17
CA GLN A 18 -1.68 -16.56 1.91
C GLN A 18 -2.52 -17.29 0.85
N LYS A 19 -3.84 -17.15 0.89
CA LYS A 19 -4.77 -17.75 -0.07
C LYS A 19 -4.62 -17.16 -1.47
N VAL A 20 -4.38 -15.85 -1.59
CA VAL A 20 -4.19 -15.17 -2.88
C VAL A 20 -2.77 -15.40 -3.46
N GLY A 21 -1.84 -15.91 -2.65
CA GLY A 21 -0.50 -16.28 -3.12
C GLY A 21 0.45 -15.09 -3.34
N PHE A 22 0.10 -13.91 -2.84
CA PHE A 22 0.96 -12.73 -2.86
C PHE A 22 2.14 -12.81 -1.89
N THR A 23 2.27 -13.91 -1.16
CA THR A 23 3.43 -14.23 -0.32
C THR A 23 4.64 -14.74 -1.11
N ARG A 24 4.52 -14.89 -2.44
CA ARG A 24 5.61 -15.36 -3.32
C ARG A 24 6.41 -14.18 -3.87
N TYR A 25 7.74 -14.22 -3.68
CA TYR A 25 8.71 -13.28 -4.27
C TYR A 25 8.49 -13.05 -5.77
N SER A 26 8.30 -14.14 -6.54
CA SER A 26 8.12 -14.06 -7.98
C SER A 26 6.90 -13.22 -8.39
N LYS A 27 5.82 -13.23 -7.61
CA LYS A 27 4.63 -12.42 -7.89
C LYS A 27 4.89 -10.93 -7.71
N ILE A 28 5.72 -10.55 -6.73
CA ILE A 28 6.02 -9.14 -6.43
C ILE A 28 7.02 -8.58 -7.45
N VAL A 29 8.09 -9.32 -7.74
CA VAL A 29 9.08 -8.90 -8.75
C VAL A 29 8.44 -8.81 -10.14
N ASN A 30 7.50 -9.69 -10.46
CA ASN A 30 6.80 -9.65 -11.75
C ASN A 30 5.94 -8.39 -11.95
N VAL A 31 5.54 -7.71 -10.88
CA VAL A 31 4.87 -6.40 -10.99
C VAL A 31 5.85 -5.34 -11.50
N TYR A 32 7.06 -5.31 -10.95
CA TYR A 32 8.12 -4.38 -11.37
C TYR A 32 8.66 -4.71 -12.77
N ARG A 33 8.61 -5.98 -13.17
CA ARG A 33 8.96 -6.43 -14.53
C ARG A 33 7.82 -6.26 -15.54
N PHE A 34 6.65 -5.76 -15.11
CA PHE A 34 5.44 -5.64 -15.93
C PHE A 34 4.96 -6.95 -16.58
N THR A 35 5.33 -8.10 -16.00
CA THR A 35 4.95 -9.44 -16.50
C THR A 35 3.68 -9.97 -15.85
N ASP A 36 3.47 -9.68 -14.56
CA ASP A 36 2.26 -10.06 -13.83
C ASP A 36 1.72 -8.84 -13.07
N LEU A 37 0.60 -8.31 -13.56
CA LEU A 37 -0.03 -7.09 -13.01
C LEU A 37 -1.17 -7.43 -12.04
N SER A 38 -1.29 -8.70 -11.61
CA SER A 38 -2.35 -9.15 -10.70
C SER A 38 -2.31 -8.42 -9.35
N VAL A 39 -1.12 -8.15 -8.81
CA VAL A 39 -0.94 -7.44 -7.54
C VAL A 39 -1.38 -5.97 -7.69
N LEU A 40 -1.04 -5.33 -8.81
CA LEU A 40 -1.45 -3.95 -9.09
C LEU A 40 -2.98 -3.84 -9.16
N LYS A 41 -3.64 -4.79 -9.84
CA LYS A 41 -5.10 -4.86 -9.91
C LYS A 41 -5.73 -5.02 -8.53
N PHE A 42 -5.22 -5.95 -7.73
CA PHE A 42 -5.72 -6.20 -6.39
C PHE A 42 -5.57 -4.97 -5.48
N MET A 43 -4.40 -4.31 -5.50
CA MET A 43 -4.18 -3.09 -4.72
C MET A 43 -5.13 -1.97 -5.13
N LEU A 44 -5.32 -1.73 -6.44
CA LEU A 44 -6.26 -0.71 -6.92
C LEU A 44 -7.70 -1.02 -6.53
N THR A 45 -8.14 -2.27 -6.61
CA THR A 45 -9.49 -2.65 -6.14
C THR A 45 -9.62 -2.46 -4.63
N ALA A 46 -8.60 -2.81 -3.85
CA ALA A 46 -8.63 -2.68 -2.40
C ALA A 46 -8.70 -1.21 -1.97
N ILE A 47 -7.99 -0.32 -2.68
CA ILE A 47 -8.04 1.13 -2.44
C ILE A 47 -9.45 1.67 -2.71
N VAL A 48 -10.07 1.28 -3.83
CA VAL A 48 -11.43 1.73 -4.18
C VAL A 48 -12.44 1.24 -3.13
N VAL A 49 -12.45 -0.05 -2.82
CA VAL A 49 -13.37 -0.65 -1.83
C VAL A 49 -13.15 -0.07 -0.43
N GLY A 50 -11.88 0.08 -0.02
CA GLY A 50 -11.51 0.66 1.27
C GLY A 50 -11.94 2.13 1.38
N SER A 51 -11.76 2.91 0.31
CA SER A 51 -12.20 4.31 0.28
C SER A 51 -13.72 4.41 0.40
N VAL A 52 -14.48 3.62 -0.35
CA VAL A 52 -15.95 3.55 -0.23
C VAL A 52 -16.37 3.21 1.20
N GLY A 53 -15.76 2.17 1.79
CA GLY A 53 -16.10 1.74 3.16
C GLY A 53 -15.83 2.80 4.23
N ILE A 54 -14.66 3.44 4.18
CA ILE A 54 -14.27 4.47 5.16
C ILE A 54 -15.15 5.71 5.03
N TYR A 55 -15.39 6.21 3.81
CA TYR A 55 -16.22 7.39 3.60
C TYR A 55 -17.70 7.12 3.89
N LEU A 56 -18.20 5.91 3.64
CA LEU A 56 -19.56 5.52 4.04
C LEU A 56 -19.72 5.53 5.58
N MET A 57 -18.74 4.99 6.31
CA MET A 57 -18.73 5.03 7.78
C MET A 57 -18.60 6.46 8.33
N ARG A 58 -17.88 7.34 7.62
CA ARG A 58 -17.81 8.77 7.94
C ARG A 58 -19.17 9.44 7.76
N ASP A 59 -19.85 9.21 6.64
CA ASP A 59 -21.15 9.81 6.33
C ASP A 59 -22.25 9.36 7.31
N LEU A 60 -22.15 8.11 7.79
CA LEU A 60 -23.01 7.55 8.84
C LEU A 60 -22.67 8.06 10.26
N GLY A 61 -21.64 8.91 10.42
CA GLY A 61 -21.22 9.47 11.71
C GLY A 61 -20.55 8.47 12.66
N LEU A 62 -20.21 7.26 12.19
CA LEU A 62 -19.61 6.19 12.99
C LEU A 62 -18.11 6.40 13.20
N VAL A 63 -17.43 7.12 12.31
CA VAL A 63 -15.98 7.31 12.31
C VAL A 63 -15.63 8.77 11.99
N ASN A 64 -14.82 9.38 12.85
CA ASN A 64 -14.22 10.68 12.57
C ASN A 64 -12.80 10.49 12.00
N LEU A 65 -12.47 11.19 10.92
CA LEU A 65 -11.18 11.11 10.22
C LEU A 65 -10.00 11.81 10.97
N THR A 66 -10.15 12.06 12.27
CA THR A 66 -9.33 12.97 13.11
C THR A 66 -7.87 12.52 13.35
N GLY A 67 -7.41 11.44 12.70
CA GLY A 67 -6.04 10.92 12.81
C GLY A 67 -5.19 11.10 11.54
N SER A 68 -5.59 11.97 10.62
CA SER A 68 -4.88 12.11 9.34
C SER A 68 -3.56 12.88 9.52
N THR A 69 -2.47 12.24 9.14
CA THR A 69 -1.13 12.84 9.15
C THR A 69 -1.07 14.01 8.16
N PRO A 70 -0.44 15.14 8.52
CA PRO A 70 -0.28 16.27 7.61
C PRO A 70 0.43 15.86 6.31
N THR A 71 -0.01 16.44 5.20
CA THR A 71 0.47 16.14 3.86
C THR A 71 1.75 16.93 3.59
N TYR A 72 2.89 16.25 3.71
CA TYR A 72 4.19 16.76 3.27
C TYR A 72 4.44 16.31 1.83
N LEU A 73 4.21 17.17 0.85
CA LEU A 73 4.24 16.74 -0.56
C LEU A 73 5.64 16.24 -0.96
N VAL A 74 6.69 16.95 -0.56
CA VAL A 74 8.09 16.57 -0.84
C VAL A 74 8.48 15.32 -0.06
N GLY A 75 8.13 15.26 1.23
CA GLY A 75 8.43 14.10 2.08
C GLY A 75 7.74 12.82 1.59
N ASN A 76 6.47 12.91 1.21
CA ASN A 76 5.72 11.80 0.66
C ASN A 76 6.26 11.36 -0.69
N PHE A 77 6.66 12.29 -1.56
CA PHE A 77 7.22 11.96 -2.87
C PHE A 77 8.58 11.27 -2.76
N VAL A 78 9.51 11.85 -1.99
CA VAL A 78 10.84 11.27 -1.76
C VAL A 78 10.73 9.92 -1.03
N GLY A 79 9.86 9.84 -0.02
CA GLY A 79 9.59 8.62 0.71
C GLY A 79 8.99 7.52 -0.19
N ALA A 80 8.03 7.87 -1.04
CA ALA A 80 7.43 6.92 -1.99
C ALA A 80 8.45 6.39 -3.01
N LEU A 81 9.35 7.25 -3.51
CA LEU A 81 10.42 6.84 -4.41
C LEU A 81 11.42 5.92 -3.73
N LEU A 82 11.88 6.27 -2.53
CA LEU A 82 12.84 5.44 -1.78
C LEU A 82 12.23 4.09 -1.38
N PHE A 83 10.98 4.10 -0.90
CA PHE A 83 10.23 2.91 -0.56
C PHE A 83 9.97 2.02 -1.79
N GLY A 84 9.58 2.62 -2.92
CA GLY A 84 9.38 1.91 -4.18
C GLY A 84 10.66 1.29 -4.72
N ALA A 85 11.77 2.02 -4.71
CA ALA A 85 13.09 1.51 -5.10
C ALA A 85 13.55 0.37 -4.19
N GLY A 86 13.36 0.51 -2.88
CA GLY A 86 13.63 -0.54 -1.90
C GLY A 86 12.83 -1.81 -2.16
N MET A 87 11.52 -1.69 -2.41
CA MET A 87 10.68 -2.84 -2.75
C MET A 87 11.06 -3.49 -4.09
N ALA A 88 11.50 -2.71 -5.08
CA ALA A 88 11.93 -3.23 -6.37
C ALA A 88 13.23 -4.04 -6.26
N LEU A 89 14.18 -3.59 -5.42
CA LEU A 89 15.43 -4.29 -5.15
C LEU A 89 15.23 -5.52 -4.27
N ALA A 90 14.41 -5.38 -3.23
CA ALA A 90 14.20 -6.43 -2.25
C ALA A 90 13.20 -7.49 -2.74
N GLY A 91 12.29 -7.14 -3.66
CA GLY A 91 11.31 -8.05 -4.25
C GLY A 91 10.24 -8.54 -3.26
N PHE A 92 10.05 -7.84 -2.15
CA PHE A 92 8.98 -8.05 -1.18
C PHE A 92 8.50 -6.72 -0.58
N CYS A 93 7.25 -6.69 -0.12
CA CYS A 93 6.65 -5.57 0.60
C CYS A 93 6.42 -5.97 2.07
N PRO A 94 6.23 -5.01 3.01
CA PRO A 94 6.19 -5.30 4.44
C PRO A 94 5.12 -6.34 4.80
N GLY A 95 3.91 -6.25 4.23
CA GLY A 95 2.84 -7.22 4.49
C GLY A 95 3.17 -8.63 4.00
N THR A 96 3.89 -8.75 2.88
CA THR A 96 4.30 -10.05 2.32
C THR A 96 5.46 -10.66 3.07
N CYS A 97 6.34 -9.87 3.70
CA CYS A 97 7.39 -10.37 4.58
C CYS A 97 6.78 -11.12 5.77
N PHE A 98 5.84 -10.49 6.48
CA PHE A 98 5.18 -11.10 7.64
C PHE A 98 4.34 -12.33 7.25
N ALA A 99 3.58 -12.24 6.15
CA ALA A 99 2.79 -13.38 5.67
C ALA A 99 3.67 -14.52 5.11
N GLY A 100 4.84 -14.21 4.54
CA GLY A 100 5.84 -15.18 4.06
C GLY A 100 6.55 -15.93 5.19
N ILE A 101 6.83 -15.26 6.31
CA ILE A 101 7.34 -15.91 7.53
C ILE A 101 6.35 -16.93 8.07
N GLY A 102 5.05 -16.60 8.05
CA GLY A 102 3.99 -17.55 8.44
C GLY A 102 3.95 -18.83 7.61
N ARG A 103 4.58 -18.84 6.43
CA ARG A 103 4.75 -20.03 5.57
C ARG A 103 5.98 -20.87 5.91
N GLY A 104 6.88 -20.40 6.78
CA GLY A 104 8.11 -21.08 7.18
C GLY A 104 9.34 -20.74 6.32
N ASN A 105 9.24 -19.76 5.42
CA ASN A 105 10.36 -19.35 4.58
C ASN A 105 11.26 -18.35 5.33
N LEU A 106 12.37 -18.84 5.88
CA LEU A 106 13.40 -18.04 6.57
C LEU A 106 14.06 -16.99 5.67
N ASP A 107 14.04 -17.19 4.35
CA ASP A 107 14.59 -16.25 3.37
C ASP A 107 13.87 -14.89 3.33
N TYR A 108 12.64 -14.78 3.87
CA TYR A 108 11.95 -13.49 4.03
C TYR A 108 12.19 -12.84 5.40
N LEU A 109 12.63 -13.63 6.38
CA LEU A 109 12.85 -13.16 7.76
C LEU A 109 14.11 -12.30 7.85
N ILE A 110 15.21 -12.80 7.29
CA ILE A 110 16.52 -12.18 7.46
C ILE A 110 16.66 -10.90 6.61
N PRO A 111 16.56 -10.92 5.26
CA PRO A 111 16.70 -9.71 4.46
C PRO A 111 15.45 -8.80 4.54
N GLY A 112 14.25 -9.38 4.69
CA GLY A 112 12.99 -8.64 4.64
C GLY A 112 12.66 -7.92 5.94
N VAL A 113 12.49 -8.68 7.03
CA VAL A 113 12.07 -8.09 8.31
C VAL A 113 13.20 -7.34 8.99
N LEU A 114 14.42 -7.87 9.01
CA LEU A 114 15.54 -7.12 9.61
C LEU A 114 15.90 -5.90 8.77
N GLY A 115 15.87 -5.99 7.44
CA GLY A 115 16.09 -4.83 6.56
C GLY A 115 15.04 -3.73 6.76
N PHE A 116 13.77 -4.12 6.85
CA PHE A 116 12.68 -3.18 7.16
C PHE A 116 12.83 -2.57 8.56
N LEU A 117 13.12 -3.38 9.58
CA LEU A 117 13.24 -2.92 10.96
C LEU A 117 14.46 -2.00 11.16
N THR A 118 15.61 -2.37 10.58
CA THR A 118 16.82 -1.54 10.62
C THR A 118 16.63 -0.23 9.88
N GLY A 119 16.00 -0.25 8.70
CA GLY A 119 15.63 0.96 7.97
C GLY A 119 14.66 1.86 8.74
N ALA A 120 13.63 1.27 9.37
CA ALA A 120 12.67 2.01 10.19
C ALA A 120 13.32 2.63 11.44
N ILE A 121 14.21 1.92 12.11
CA ILE A 121 14.96 2.42 13.27
C ILE A 121 15.91 3.54 12.84
N LEU A 122 16.68 3.33 11.76
CA LEU A 122 17.62 4.32 11.26
C LEU A 122 16.90 5.61 10.84
N PHE A 123 15.76 5.48 10.14
CA PHE A 123 14.91 6.60 9.83
C PHE A 123 14.32 7.25 11.08
N GLY A 124 13.88 6.48 12.07
CA GLY A 124 13.38 7.00 13.34
C GLY A 124 14.40 7.83 14.13
N VAL A 125 15.66 7.42 14.13
CA VAL A 125 16.75 8.16 14.79
C VAL A 125 17.14 9.41 14.00
N THR A 126 17.20 9.33 12.68
CA THR A 126 17.50 10.47 11.79
C THR A 126 16.31 11.39 11.57
N TYR A 127 15.11 11.00 12.00
CA TYR A 127 13.87 11.74 11.83
C TYR A 127 13.98 13.17 12.37
N ALA A 128 14.58 13.35 13.55
CA ALA A 128 14.74 14.67 14.16
C ALA A 128 15.59 15.65 13.33
N GLN A 129 16.48 15.14 12.46
CA GLN A 129 17.37 15.95 11.62
C GLN A 129 16.80 16.17 10.21
N VAL A 130 16.09 15.17 9.67
CA VAL A 130 15.56 15.17 8.31
C VAL A 130 14.18 15.83 8.24
N PHE A 131 13.34 15.62 9.26
CA PHE A 131 12.00 16.18 9.34
C PHE A 131 11.96 17.72 9.28
N PRO A 132 12.80 18.51 9.97
CA PRO A 132 12.74 19.98 9.88
C PRO A 132 13.10 20.51 8.48
N VAL A 133 14.00 19.83 7.75
CA VAL A 133 14.40 20.24 6.39
C VAL A 133 13.28 19.92 5.37
N ILE A 134 12.61 18.78 5.54
CA ILE A 134 11.54 18.35 4.63
C ILE A 134 10.22 19.06 4.94
N SER A 135 9.91 19.30 6.21
CA SER A 135 8.68 19.98 6.64
C SER A 135 8.68 21.49 6.36
N ALA A 136 9.86 22.10 6.13
CA ALA A 136 9.99 23.50 5.71
C ALA A 136 9.61 23.72 4.23
N ILE A 137 9.61 22.66 3.41
CA ILE A 137 9.36 22.76 1.96
C ILE A 137 7.99 22.15 1.64
N ALA A 138 7.02 23.01 1.35
CA ALA A 138 5.66 22.64 0.90
C ALA A 138 4.84 21.78 1.88
N ASN A 139 4.65 22.30 3.10
CA ASN A 139 3.73 21.75 4.09
C ASN A 139 2.30 22.26 3.81
N TYR A 140 1.44 21.39 3.30
CA TYR A 140 0.04 21.72 3.02
C TYR A 140 -0.89 21.42 4.22
N GLY A 141 -0.33 21.09 5.40
CA GLY A 141 -1.10 20.75 6.59
C GLY A 141 -1.94 19.48 6.42
N VAL A 142 -2.91 19.26 7.30
CA VAL A 142 -3.87 18.15 7.19
C VAL A 142 -4.92 18.51 6.14
N THR A 143 -4.57 18.34 4.88
CA THR A 143 -5.48 18.56 3.75
C THR A 143 -5.85 17.24 3.12
N TYR A 144 -7.15 17.01 3.00
CA TYR A 144 -7.70 15.90 2.23
C TYR A 144 -7.78 16.35 0.77
N MET A 145 -7.48 15.45 -0.17
CA MET A 145 -7.67 15.71 -1.61
C MET A 145 -9.05 16.34 -1.94
N PRO A 146 -10.18 15.89 -1.36
CA PRO A 146 -11.47 16.54 -1.56
C PRO A 146 -11.59 17.96 -1.00
N ASP A 147 -10.89 18.30 0.09
CA ASP A 147 -10.87 19.65 0.65
C ASP A 147 -10.00 20.62 -0.18
N MET A 148 -8.99 20.12 -0.90
CA MET A 148 -8.17 20.94 -1.80
C MET A 148 -8.92 21.36 -3.07
N PHE A 149 -9.83 20.53 -3.56
CA PHE A 149 -10.64 20.82 -4.75
C PHE A 149 -12.06 21.31 -4.43
N ASN A 150 -12.45 21.34 -3.14
CA ASN A 150 -13.81 21.66 -2.68
C ASN A 150 -14.88 20.81 -3.40
N VAL A 151 -14.58 19.53 -3.61
CA VAL A 151 -15.45 18.59 -4.34
C VAL A 151 -15.98 17.55 -3.37
N ASN A 152 -17.22 17.12 -3.57
CA ASN A 152 -17.82 16.04 -2.80
C ASN A 152 -16.93 14.78 -2.85
N HIS A 153 -16.65 14.21 -1.68
CA HIS A 153 -15.83 13.00 -1.48
C HIS A 153 -16.29 11.83 -2.38
N TRP A 154 -17.59 11.72 -2.65
CA TRP A 154 -18.15 10.71 -3.55
C TRP A 154 -17.73 10.87 -5.01
N LEU A 155 -17.53 12.10 -5.48
CA LEU A 155 -17.05 12.40 -6.83
C LEU A 155 -15.61 11.94 -7.02
N LEU A 156 -14.78 12.08 -5.97
CA LEU A 156 -13.39 11.63 -6.00
C LEU A 156 -13.29 10.10 -5.97
N ILE A 157 -14.14 9.44 -5.19
CA ILE A 157 -14.24 7.97 -5.17
C ILE A 157 -14.75 7.45 -6.52
N ALA A 158 -15.76 8.09 -7.12
CA ALA A 158 -16.26 7.76 -8.44
C ALA A 158 -15.18 7.93 -9.52
N PHE A 159 -14.42 9.04 -9.47
CA PHE A 159 -13.29 9.26 -10.37
C PHE A 159 -12.21 8.17 -10.21
N LEU A 160 -11.84 7.81 -8.97
CA LEU A 160 -10.86 6.78 -8.70
C LEU A 160 -11.34 5.39 -9.18
N ALA A 161 -12.62 5.08 -8.99
CA ALA A 161 -13.23 3.85 -9.46
C ALA A 161 -13.25 3.77 -10.99
N LEU A 162 -13.62 4.86 -11.67
CA LEU A 162 -13.60 4.96 -13.13
C LEU A 162 -12.18 4.87 -13.68
N PHE A 163 -11.21 5.53 -13.05
CA PHE A 163 -9.80 5.45 -13.44
C PHE A 163 -9.25 4.03 -13.29
N SER A 164 -9.53 3.37 -12.16
CA SER A 164 -9.17 1.98 -11.92
C SER A 164 -9.81 1.04 -12.95
N GLY A 165 -11.10 1.20 -13.22
CA GLY A 165 -11.83 0.44 -14.23
C GLY A 165 -11.30 0.65 -15.65
N TYR A 166 -10.96 1.89 -16.01
CA TYR A 166 -10.34 2.23 -17.29
C TYR A 166 -8.95 1.62 -17.44
N LEU A 167 -8.15 1.65 -16.37
CA LEU A 167 -6.84 1.01 -16.34
C LEU A 167 -6.99 -0.50 -16.55
N PHE A 168 -7.94 -1.15 -15.86
CA PHE A 168 -8.22 -2.58 -16.06
C PHE A 168 -8.70 -2.90 -17.47
N TYR A 169 -9.51 -2.05 -18.07
CA TYR A 169 -9.93 -2.19 -19.46
C TYR A 169 -8.74 -2.13 -20.44
N ILE A 170 -7.81 -1.20 -20.26
CA ILE A 170 -6.58 -1.12 -21.07
C ILE A 170 -5.73 -2.38 -20.86
N LEU A 171 -5.51 -2.80 -19.61
CA LEU A 171 -4.71 -3.98 -19.31
C LEU A 171 -5.33 -5.25 -19.89
N ALA A 172 -6.66 -5.39 -19.83
CA ALA A 172 -7.38 -6.52 -20.42
C ALA A 172 -7.28 -6.52 -21.95
N LYS A 173 -7.37 -5.34 -22.59
CA LYS A 173 -7.28 -5.19 -24.05
C LYS A 173 -5.88 -5.44 -24.59
N LYS A 174 -4.83 -5.11 -23.83
CA LYS A 174 -3.43 -5.24 -24.27
C LYS A 174 -2.90 -6.68 -24.23
N GLY A 175 -3.70 -7.65 -23.79
CA GLY A 175 -3.33 -9.05 -23.72
C GLY A 175 -2.34 -9.28 -22.58
N GLU A 176 -2.87 -9.60 -21.41
CA GLU A 176 -2.06 -9.92 -20.23
C GLU A 176 -1.13 -11.11 -20.54
N PRO A 177 0.18 -11.05 -20.21
CA PRO A 177 1.01 -12.24 -20.17
C PRO A 177 0.37 -13.18 -19.14
N ARG A 178 -0.24 -14.26 -19.59
CA ARG A 178 -0.96 -15.18 -18.71
C ARG A 178 0.00 -15.75 -17.66
N PRO A 179 -0.43 -15.88 -16.39
CA PRO A 179 0.37 -16.45 -15.31
C PRO A 179 0.53 -17.98 -15.39
N ASP A 180 0.09 -18.63 -16.47
CA ASP A 180 0.05 -20.09 -16.65
C ASP A 180 1.38 -20.72 -17.12
N ASN A 181 2.43 -19.92 -17.38
CA ASN A 181 3.74 -20.44 -17.85
C ASN A 181 4.94 -20.26 -16.90
N VAL A 182 4.74 -19.81 -15.66
CA VAL A 182 5.81 -19.87 -14.65
C VAL A 182 5.65 -21.18 -13.87
N LYS A 183 6.19 -22.26 -14.44
CA LYS A 183 6.39 -23.52 -13.73
C LYS A 183 7.10 -23.22 -12.40
N ALA A 184 6.49 -23.71 -11.32
CA ALA A 184 7.07 -23.73 -9.99
C ALA A 184 8.39 -24.50 -9.97
#